data_AF-A0A920J4D0-F1
#
_entry.id   AF-A0A920J4D0-F1
#
_cell.length_a   1.000
_cell.length_b   1.000
_cell.length_c   1.000
_cell.angle_alpha   90.00
_cell.angle_beta   90.00
_cell.angle_gamma   90.00
#
_symmetry.space_group_name_H-M   'P 1'
#
loop_
_entity.id
_entity.type
_entity.pdbx_description
1 polymer ?
#
loop_
_entity_poly.entity_id
_entity_poly.type
_entity_poly.pdbx_seq_one_letter_code
_entity_poly.pdbx_strand_id
1 'polypeptide(L)'
;MVFNQAWSWVIFLKTLFEGEWDQVVNTPNMQTKIDSLSTPEFVEEANGQAEIETYTVVNSREGPTKAIIIGRLDDGKRFVANTAKGDTDLLNRMMSNEMLKTKREK
;
A
#
# COMPACT_ATOMS: atom_id res chain seq x y z
N MET A 1 -38.13 -19.28 16.51
CA MET A 1 -36.79 -18.95 17.05
C MET A 1 -35.91 -20.13 16.62
N VAL A 2 -34.97 -20.02 15.69
CA VAL A 2 -33.92 -19.01 15.47
C VAL A 2 -33.76 -18.77 13.96
N PHE A 3 -33.78 -17.51 13.52
CA PHE A 3 -33.33 -17.13 12.19
C PHE A 3 -31.82 -16.93 12.26
N ASN A 4 -31.04 -17.75 11.58
CA ASN A 4 -29.62 -17.51 11.37
C ASN A 4 -29.44 -16.97 9.95
N GLN A 5 -29.38 -15.65 9.82
CA GLN A 5 -29.13 -14.99 8.54
C GLN A 5 -27.65 -14.62 8.46
N ALA A 6 -26.88 -15.42 7.72
CA ALA A 6 -25.55 -15.04 7.25
C ALA A 6 -25.70 -14.37 5.88
N TRP A 7 -25.46 -13.07 5.81
CA TRP A 7 -25.52 -12.32 4.55
C TRP A 7 -24.20 -12.51 3.80
N SER A 8 -24.24 -13.06 2.58
CA SER A 8 -23.08 -13.20 1.69
C SER A 8 -23.33 -12.47 0.37
N TRP A 9 -22.34 -11.71 -0.08
CA TRP A 9 -22.39 -10.87 -1.28
C TRP A 9 -22.13 -11.72 -2.53
N VAL A 10 -23.09 -11.80 -3.45
CA VAL A 10 -23.01 -12.64 -4.66
C VAL A 10 -22.75 -11.76 -5.91
N ILE A 11 -21.89 -12.22 -6.81
CA ILE A 11 -21.72 -11.67 -8.17
C ILE A 11 -22.96 -12.11 -8.99
N PHE A 12 -23.76 -11.16 -9.48
CA PHE A 12 -25.03 -11.48 -10.15
C PHE A 12 -24.89 -11.74 -11.64
N LEU A 13 -25.63 -12.76 -12.12
CA LEU A 13 -25.90 -13.02 -13.52
C LEU A 13 -27.43 -13.03 -13.74
N LYS A 14 -27.89 -12.66 -14.95
CA LYS A 14 -29.33 -12.51 -15.27
C LYS A 14 -30.07 -13.83 -15.54
N THR A 15 -29.34 -14.94 -15.60
CA THR A 15 -29.86 -16.30 -15.86
C THR A 15 -29.78 -17.13 -14.59
N LEU A 16 -30.78 -17.98 -14.34
CA LEU A 16 -30.72 -18.91 -13.20
C LEU A 16 -29.48 -19.80 -13.33
N PHE A 17 -28.73 -19.91 -12.24
CA PHE A 17 -27.68 -20.91 -12.12
C PHE A 17 -28.34 -22.25 -11.79
N GLU A 18 -28.36 -23.16 -12.75
CA GLU A 18 -28.82 -24.55 -12.56
C GLU A 18 -27.61 -25.42 -12.21
N GLY A 19 -27.29 -25.51 -10.92
CA GLY A 19 -26.19 -26.32 -10.39
C GLY A 19 -26.14 -26.29 -8.87
N GLU A 20 -25.43 -27.25 -8.26
CA GLU A 20 -25.13 -27.17 -6.82
C GLU A 20 -24.16 -26.00 -6.56
N TRP A 21 -24.41 -25.28 -5.47
CA TRP A 21 -23.60 -24.13 -5.07
C TRP A 21 -22.18 -24.57 -4.70
N ASP A 22 -21.23 -24.39 -5.63
CA ASP A 22 -19.80 -24.63 -5.42
C ASP A 22 -19.00 -23.33 -5.51
N GLN A 23 -19.31 -22.38 -4.61
CA GLN A 23 -18.64 -21.07 -4.56
C GLN A 23 -17.34 -21.08 -3.73
N VAL A 24 -16.93 -22.23 -3.18
CA VAL A 24 -15.64 -22.29 -2.48
C VAL A 24 -14.56 -22.50 -3.53
N VAL A 25 -14.17 -21.41 -4.20
CA VAL A 25 -12.87 -21.34 -4.84
C VAL A 25 -11.87 -21.80 -3.77
N ASN A 26 -10.94 -22.71 -4.10
CA ASN A 26 -9.97 -23.22 -3.13
C ASN A 26 -9.01 -22.10 -2.71
N THR A 27 -9.46 -21.27 -1.76
CA THR A 27 -8.78 -20.07 -1.27
C THR A 27 -7.50 -20.38 -0.50
N PRO A 28 -7.37 -21.47 0.30
CA PRO A 28 -6.13 -21.73 1.03
C PRO A 28 -4.93 -21.98 0.11
N ASN A 29 -5.13 -22.73 -0.98
CA ASN A 29 -4.07 -22.99 -1.96
C ASN A 29 -3.68 -21.74 -2.74
N MET A 30 -4.61 -20.80 -2.95
CA MET A 30 -4.31 -19.52 -3.59
C MET A 30 -3.56 -18.58 -2.65
N GLN A 31 -3.97 -18.50 -1.38
CA GLN A 31 -3.31 -17.68 -0.37
C GLN A 31 -1.87 -18.13 -0.14
N THR A 32 -1.63 -19.44 -0.02
CA THR A 32 -0.28 -20.00 0.14
C THR A 32 0.65 -19.59 -1.02
N LYS A 33 0.14 -19.52 -2.24
CA LYS A 33 0.92 -19.05 -3.40
C LYS A 33 1.27 -17.58 -3.27
N ILE A 34 0.34 -16.73 -2.83
CA ILE A 34 0.57 -15.29 -2.62
C ILE A 34 1.62 -15.08 -1.53
N ASP A 35 1.49 -15.79 -0.41
CA ASP A 35 2.40 -15.67 0.73
C ASP A 35 3.82 -16.14 0.38
N SER A 36 3.96 -17.05 -0.59
CA SER A 36 5.26 -17.52 -1.08
C SER A 36 5.95 -16.58 -2.07
N LEU A 37 5.27 -15.52 -2.53
CA LEU A 37 5.87 -14.56 -3.46
C LEU A 37 7.00 -13.80 -2.78
N SER A 38 8.12 -13.64 -3.50
CA SER A 38 9.23 -12.82 -3.03
C SER A 38 8.74 -11.38 -2.84
N THR A 39 8.78 -10.90 -1.60
CA THR A 39 8.54 -9.51 -1.26
C THR A 39 9.84 -8.87 -0.80
N PRO A 40 10.03 -7.57 -1.05
CA PRO A 40 11.21 -6.91 -0.54
C PRO A 40 11.20 -6.85 0.99
N GLU A 41 12.36 -7.11 1.60
CA GLU A 41 12.54 -6.99 3.05
C GLU A 41 12.24 -5.56 3.53
N PHE A 42 11.81 -5.44 4.78
CA PHE A 42 11.53 -4.16 5.43
C PHE A 42 12.55 -3.89 6.53
N VAL A 43 13.01 -2.65 6.64
CA VAL A 43 13.84 -2.17 7.74
C VAL A 43 13.22 -0.96 8.42
N GLU A 44 13.20 -0.99 9.75
CA GLU A 44 12.72 0.13 10.56
C GLU A 44 13.72 1.30 10.52
N GLU A 45 15.00 0.98 10.71
CA GLU A 45 16.09 1.96 10.72
C GLU A 45 16.89 1.91 9.41
N ALA A 46 16.36 2.56 8.38
CA ALA A 46 17.11 2.79 7.15
C ALA A 46 18.25 3.80 7.37
N ASN A 47 19.45 3.48 6.88
CA ASN A 47 20.63 4.34 6.84
C ASN A 47 21.31 4.18 5.47
N GLY A 48 21.65 5.29 4.81
CA GLY A 48 22.31 5.28 3.50
C GLY A 48 21.45 5.85 2.37
N GLN A 49 21.90 5.65 1.13
CA GLN A 49 21.23 6.16 -0.05
C GLN A 49 19.99 5.35 -0.39
N ALA A 50 18.93 6.08 -0.76
CA ALA A 50 17.66 5.49 -1.13
C ALA A 50 17.00 6.28 -2.25
N GLU A 51 16.10 5.60 -2.97
CA GLU A 51 15.15 6.22 -3.89
C GLU A 51 13.72 6.19 -3.34
N ILE A 52 12.90 7.15 -3.78
CA ILE A 52 11.46 7.14 -3.49
C ILE A 52 10.77 6.12 -4.39
N GLU A 53 10.14 5.11 -3.77
CA GLU A 53 9.32 4.12 -4.46
C GLU A 53 7.87 4.59 -4.60
N THR A 54 7.32 5.24 -3.57
CA THR A 54 6.06 5.98 -3.62
C THR A 54 5.98 6.97 -2.46
N TYR A 55 5.13 7.98 -2.59
CA TYR A 55 4.94 8.98 -1.54
C TYR A 55 3.52 9.54 -1.56
N THR A 56 3.11 10.09 -0.43
CA THR A 56 1.91 10.93 -0.32
C THR A 56 2.21 12.16 0.52
N VAL A 57 1.60 13.29 0.16
CA VAL A 57 1.63 14.52 0.96
C VAL A 57 0.28 14.68 1.66
N VAL A 58 0.30 14.82 2.98
CA VAL A 58 -0.88 15.02 3.80
C VAL A 58 -1.17 16.52 3.88
N ASN A 59 -2.31 16.93 3.31
CA ASN A 59 -2.79 18.31 3.35
C ASN A 59 -3.79 18.54 4.47
N SER A 60 -3.66 19.66 5.16
CA SER A 60 -4.67 20.22 6.05
C SER A 60 -5.34 21.44 5.40
N ARG A 61 -6.22 22.13 6.15
CA ARG A 61 -6.81 23.40 5.69
C ARG A 61 -5.77 24.50 5.49
N GLU A 62 -4.64 24.43 6.19
CA GLU A 62 -3.55 25.42 6.15
C GLU A 62 -2.50 25.08 5.08
N GLY A 63 -2.68 23.97 4.35
CA GLY A 63 -1.72 23.48 3.36
C GLY A 63 -1.04 22.17 3.77
N PRO A 64 0.10 21.82 3.15
CA PRO A 64 0.77 20.54 3.39
C PRO A 64 1.39 20.50 4.79
N THR A 65 1.27 19.35 5.45
CA THR A 65 1.68 19.18 6.86
C THR A 65 2.79 18.16 7.07
N LYS A 66 2.81 17.10 6.27
CA LYS A 66 3.85 16.06 6.27
C LYS A 66 3.78 15.26 4.98
N ALA A 67 4.87 14.59 4.62
CA ALA A 67 4.82 13.51 3.64
C ALA A 67 5.11 12.16 4.31
N ILE A 68 4.50 11.11 3.76
CA ILE A 68 4.79 9.70 4.08
C ILE A 68 5.43 9.13 2.83
N ILE A 69 6.64 8.60 2.99
CA ILE A 69 7.48 8.13 1.89
C ILE A 69 7.75 6.65 2.12
N ILE A 70 7.51 5.83 1.10
CA ILE A 70 8.05 4.48 1.00
C ILE A 70 9.30 4.56 0.13
N GLY A 71 10.45 4.28 0.74
CA GLY A 71 11.74 4.32 0.08
C GLY A 71 12.32 2.93 -0.15
N ARG A 72 13.25 2.86 -1.09
CA ARG A 72 14.04 1.67 -1.45
C ARG A 72 15.51 1.98 -1.25
N LEU A 73 16.18 1.26 -0.36
CA LEU A 73 17.64 1.31 -0.21
C LEU A 73 18.32 0.65 -1.42
N ASP A 74 19.59 0.97 -1.67
CA ASP A 74 20.37 0.37 -2.76
C ASP A 74 20.51 -1.17 -2.62
N ASP A 75 20.40 -1.72 -1.41
CA ASP A 75 20.39 -3.16 -1.15
C ASP A 75 19.01 -3.83 -1.38
N GLY A 76 18.02 -3.05 -1.84
CA GLY A 76 16.69 -3.54 -2.18
C GLY A 76 15.68 -3.50 -1.02
N LYS A 77 16.08 -3.15 0.21
CA LYS A 77 15.14 -3.12 1.35
C LYS A 77 14.21 -1.90 1.32
N ARG A 78 12.98 -2.09 1.78
CA ARG A 78 11.93 -1.07 1.92
C ARG A 78 12.02 -0.41 3.29
N PHE A 79 11.70 0.87 3.35
CA PHE A 79 11.53 1.59 4.62
C PHE A 79 10.44 2.65 4.51
N VAL A 80 9.99 3.15 5.66
CA VAL A 80 9.08 4.30 5.76
C VAL A 80 9.84 5.50 6.31
N ALA A 81 9.68 6.65 5.68
CA ALA A 81 10.18 7.93 6.18
C ALA A 81 9.07 8.98 6.22
N ASN A 82 9.20 9.91 7.16
CA ASN A 82 8.36 11.09 7.25
C ASN A 82 9.22 12.34 7.13
N THR A 83 8.67 13.42 6.58
CA THR A 83 9.32 14.72 6.55
C THR A 83 9.41 15.32 7.95
N ALA A 84 10.45 16.12 8.21
CA ALA A 84 10.53 16.92 9.43
C ALA A 84 9.32 17.87 9.53
N LYS A 85 8.89 18.16 10.76
CA LYS A 85 7.78 19.08 11.00
C LYS A 85 8.18 20.48 10.54
N GLY A 86 7.34 21.11 9.71
CA GLY A 86 7.56 22.48 9.22
C GLY A 86 8.45 22.60 7.98
N ASP A 87 8.83 21.49 7.33
CA ASP A 87 9.58 21.52 6.06
C ASP A 87 8.66 21.84 4.86
N THR A 88 8.08 23.03 4.87
CA THR A 88 7.07 23.47 3.91
C THR A 88 7.62 23.53 2.49
N ASP A 89 8.89 23.88 2.31
CA ASP A 89 9.54 23.96 1.01
C ASP A 89 9.66 22.59 0.34
N LEU A 90 10.10 21.57 1.10
CA LEU A 90 10.11 20.20 0.61
C LEU A 90 8.71 19.73 0.26
N LEU A 91 7.72 19.99 1.13
CA LEU A 91 6.36 19.55 0.89
C LEU A 91 5.74 20.20 -0.35
N ASN A 92 5.93 21.50 -0.54
CA ASN A 92 5.52 22.21 -1.74
C ASN A 92 6.20 21.64 -2.99
N ARG A 93 7.51 21.36 -2.91
CA ARG A 93 8.23 20.71 -4.00
C ARG A 93 7.65 19.33 -4.33
N MET A 94 7.32 18.53 -3.32
CA MET A 94 6.72 17.20 -3.51
C MET A 94 5.30 17.26 -4.11
N MET A 95 4.55 18.33 -3.86
CA MET A 95 3.22 18.52 -4.47
C MET A 95 3.29 19.00 -5.93
N SER A 96 4.33 19.75 -6.29
CA SER A 96 4.45 20.37 -7.62
C SER A 96 5.37 19.61 -8.58
N ASN A 97 6.17 18.65 -8.09
CA ASN A 97 7.12 17.89 -8.89
C ASN A 97 6.93 16.39 -8.71
N GLU A 98 7.29 15.65 -9.74
CA GLU A 98 7.47 14.20 -9.66
C GLU A 98 8.71 13.89 -8.80
N MET A 99 8.54 13.02 -7.81
CA MET A 99 9.59 12.64 -6.85
C MET A 99 9.95 11.16 -6.92
N LEU A 100 9.19 10.34 -7.64
CA LEU A 100 9.51 8.93 -7.88
C LEU A 100 10.93 8.80 -8.44
N LYS A 101 11.66 7.80 -7.93
CA LYS A 101 13.05 7.50 -8.32
C LYS A 101 14.07 8.61 -8.04
N THR A 102 13.68 9.67 -7.35
CA THR A 102 14.64 10.67 -6.86
C THR A 102 15.44 10.05 -5.72
N LYS A 103 16.78 10.17 -5.78
CA LYS A 103 17.67 9.75 -4.69
C LYS A 103 17.80 10.84 -3.63
N ARG A 104 17.73 10.44 -2.36
CA ARG A 104 18.11 11.28 -1.22
C ARG A 104 18.87 10.46 -0.19
N GLU A 105 19.83 11.10 0.46
CA GLU A 105 20.38 10.62 1.72
C GLU A 105 19.41 10.98 2.84
N LYS A 106 19.19 10.04 3.76
CA LYS A 106 18.38 10.25 4.97
C LYS A 106 19.19 10.96 6.04
#